data_AF-A0A9D4RAC2-F1
#
_entry.id   AF-A0A9D4RAC2-F1
#
_cell.length_a   1.000
_cell.length_b   1.000
_cell.length_c   1.000
_cell.angle_alpha   90.00
_cell.angle_beta   90.00
_cell.angle_gamma   90.00
#
_symmetry.space_group_name_H-M   'P 1'
#
loop_
_entity.id
_entity.type
_entity.pdbx_description
1 polymer ?
#
loop_
_entity_poly.entity_id
_entity_poly.type
_entity_poly.pdbx_seq_one_letter_code
_entity_poly.pdbx_strand_id
1 'polypeptide(L)'
;MDYYMPKPSMSIVWSKCFFGNGVGTVLKGPFQSIYGGFNTPVSRDIAASECHGLISKEDIDELMTFCNFAVGLIPYEKTNYNRLRKYMVYSNK
;
A
#
# COMPACT_ATOMS: atom_id res chain seq x y z
N MET A 1 -6.00 -15.03 -2.72
CA MET A 1 -5.50 -13.81 -2.06
C MET A 1 -5.23 -14.11 -0.60
N ASP A 2 -4.18 -13.51 -0.03
CA ASP A 2 -3.82 -13.67 1.39
C ASP A 2 -4.97 -13.28 2.33
N TYR A 3 -5.92 -12.47 1.84
CA TYR A 3 -7.20 -12.18 2.49
C TYR A 3 -7.94 -13.43 3.01
N TYR A 4 -7.98 -14.52 2.25
CA TYR A 4 -8.69 -15.74 2.65
C TYR A 4 -7.86 -16.65 3.58
N MET A 5 -6.63 -16.26 3.93
CA MET A 5 -5.82 -17.02 4.88
C MET A 5 -6.31 -16.78 6.31
N PRO A 6 -6.37 -17.82 7.17
CA PRO A 6 -6.67 -17.63 8.59
C PRO A 6 -5.71 -16.66 9.29
N LYS A 7 -4.47 -16.60 8.81
CA LYS A 7 -3.43 -15.67 9.27
C LYS A 7 -2.64 -15.13 8.08
N PRO A 8 -3.01 -13.97 7.51
CA PRO A 8 -2.30 -13.40 6.37
C PRO A 8 -0.83 -13.09 6.64
N SER A 9 -0.46 -12.86 7.91
CA SER A 9 0.93 -12.71 8.36
C SER A 9 1.79 -13.97 8.17
N MET A 10 1.19 -15.11 7.84
CA MET A 10 1.89 -16.37 7.51
C MET A 10 2.01 -16.63 6.00
N SER A 11 1.62 -15.68 5.15
CA SER A 11 1.82 -15.78 3.70
C SER A 11 3.29 -16.01 3.32
N ILE A 12 3.52 -16.68 2.20
CA ILE A 12 4.87 -16.98 1.68
C ILE A 12 5.70 -15.73 1.40
N VAL A 13 5.03 -14.60 1.12
CA VAL A 13 5.68 -13.30 0.94
C VAL A 13 6.43 -12.86 2.20
N TRP A 14 6.03 -13.37 3.37
CA TRP A 14 6.68 -13.15 4.67
C TRP A 14 7.75 -14.20 5.01
N SER A 15 8.20 -14.98 4.03
CA SER A 15 9.33 -15.88 4.22
C SER A 15 10.67 -15.13 4.14
N LYS A 16 11.72 -15.76 4.66
CA LYS A 16 13.08 -15.23 4.66
C LYS A 16 13.64 -14.93 3.26
N CYS A 17 13.08 -15.54 2.21
CA CYS A 17 13.54 -15.33 0.84
C CYS A 17 12.92 -14.08 0.18
N PHE A 18 11.86 -13.52 0.77
CA PHE A 18 11.13 -12.36 0.25
C PHE A 18 11.21 -11.20 1.23
N PHE A 19 10.14 -10.85 1.94
CA PHE A 19 10.11 -9.66 2.79
C PHE A 19 10.61 -9.89 4.22
N GLY A 20 10.90 -11.13 4.60
CA GLY A 20 11.17 -11.47 6.00
C GLY A 20 9.88 -11.62 6.81
N ASN A 21 9.97 -11.62 8.13
CA ASN A 21 8.82 -11.85 9.00
C ASN A 21 7.66 -10.85 8.78
N GLY A 22 6.44 -11.36 8.94
CA GLY A 22 5.21 -10.60 8.68
C GLY A 22 4.81 -9.62 9.80
N VAL A 23 5.25 -9.80 11.04
CA VAL A 23 4.91 -8.88 12.14
C VAL A 23 6.14 -8.65 13.03
N GLY A 24 6.22 -7.44 13.60
CA GLY A 24 7.27 -6.99 14.50
C GLY A 24 8.50 -6.46 13.76
N THR A 25 9.59 -6.32 14.51
CA THR A 25 10.90 -5.96 13.97
C THR A 25 11.33 -6.97 12.92
N VAL A 26 11.82 -6.49 11.78
CA VAL A 26 12.28 -7.33 10.68
C VAL A 26 13.65 -7.91 11.03
N LEU A 27 13.66 -9.18 11.41
CA LEU A 27 14.87 -9.88 11.88
C LEU A 27 15.35 -10.96 10.90
N LYS A 28 14.62 -11.17 9.81
CA LYS A 28 14.90 -12.21 8.81
C LYS A 28 14.78 -11.64 7.41
N GLY A 29 15.57 -12.17 6.49
CA GLY A 29 15.48 -11.88 5.06
C GLY A 29 16.25 -10.63 4.62
N PRO A 30 16.10 -10.21 3.35
CA PRO A 30 16.93 -9.19 2.72
C PRO A 30 16.91 -7.82 3.42
N PHE A 31 15.84 -7.54 4.17
CA PHE A 31 15.59 -6.25 4.81
C PHE A 31 16.00 -6.19 6.29
N GLN A 32 16.55 -7.28 6.85
CA GLN A 32 16.88 -7.36 8.29
C GLN A 32 17.95 -6.34 8.75
N SER A 33 18.76 -5.83 7.81
CA SER A 33 19.82 -4.86 8.08
C SER A 33 19.44 -3.45 7.60
N ILE A 34 18.18 -3.24 7.21
CA ILE A 34 17.70 -1.91 6.82
C ILE A 34 17.17 -1.19 8.06
N TYR A 35 17.57 0.08 8.15
CA TYR A 35 17.16 0.99 9.21
C TYR A 35 16.43 2.19 8.60
N GLY A 36 15.42 2.69 9.31
CA GLY A 36 14.72 3.92 8.97
C GLY A 36 15.54 5.16 9.32
N GLY A 37 14.98 6.35 9.06
CA GLY A 37 15.66 7.64 9.21
C GLY A 37 16.18 7.96 10.62
N PHE A 38 15.67 7.28 11.66
CA PHE A 38 16.12 7.44 13.05
C PHE A 38 17.03 6.31 13.53
N ASN A 39 17.66 5.58 12.61
CA ASN A 39 18.46 4.39 12.90
C ASN A 39 17.67 3.31 13.66
N THR A 40 16.35 3.25 13.43
CA THR A 40 15.47 2.22 13.97
C THR A 40 15.35 1.08 12.96
N PRO A 41 15.44 -0.19 13.37
CA PRO A 41 15.20 -1.29 12.44
C PRO A 41 13.79 -1.18 11.86
N VAL A 42 13.60 -1.67 10.63
CA VAL A 42 12.26 -1.79 10.05
C VAL A 42 11.39 -2.62 10.99
N SER A 43 10.20 -2.13 11.32
CA SER A 43 9.18 -2.85 12.09
C SER A 43 7.87 -2.80 11.33
N ARG A 44 7.08 -3.87 11.44
CA ARG A 44 5.80 -4.00 10.73
C ARG A 44 4.70 -4.41 11.68
N ASP A 45 3.53 -3.86 11.45
CA ASP A 45 2.34 -4.20 12.21
C ASP A 45 1.18 -4.56 11.26
N ILE A 46 1.34 -5.71 10.61
CA ILE A 46 0.43 -6.17 9.54
C ILE A 46 -0.81 -6.87 10.12
N ALA A 47 -0.93 -6.91 11.45
CA ALA A 47 -2.00 -7.61 12.16
C ALA A 47 -2.60 -6.84 13.36
N ALA A 48 -2.13 -5.64 13.74
CA ALA A 48 -2.74 -4.90 14.84
C ALA A 48 -4.17 -4.42 14.58
N SER A 49 -4.61 -4.37 13.33
CA SER A 49 -6.02 -4.09 13.01
C SER A 49 -6.66 -5.29 12.33
N GLU A 50 -6.97 -6.35 13.09
CA GLU A 50 -7.97 -7.35 12.68
C GLU A 50 -9.33 -6.69 12.33
N CYS A 51 -9.54 -5.43 12.74
CA CYS A 51 -10.71 -4.62 12.41
C CYS A 51 -10.79 -4.19 10.93
N HIS A 52 -9.69 -4.23 10.16
CA HIS A 52 -9.66 -3.88 8.74
C HIS A 52 -8.86 -4.96 8.01
N GLY A 53 -9.55 -6.03 7.60
CA GLY A 53 -8.94 -7.12 6.84
C GLY A 53 -8.20 -6.62 5.59
N LEU A 54 -7.38 -7.49 4.99
CA LEU A 54 -6.80 -7.20 3.68
C LEU A 54 -7.91 -6.90 2.66
N ILE A 55 -7.58 -6.23 1.57
CA ILE A 55 -8.53 -6.08 0.46
C ILE A 55 -8.89 -7.46 -0.10
N SER A 56 -10.18 -7.74 -0.23
CA SER A 56 -10.69 -8.97 -0.84
C SER A 56 -10.69 -8.88 -2.37
N LYS A 57 -10.97 -9.99 -3.04
CA LYS A 57 -11.16 -9.97 -4.50
C LYS A 57 -12.43 -9.20 -4.86
N GLU A 58 -13.47 -9.36 -4.05
CA GLU A 58 -14.77 -8.73 -4.24
C GLU A 58 -14.66 -7.20 -4.14
N ASP A 59 -13.87 -6.68 -3.19
CA ASP A 59 -13.59 -5.24 -3.07
C ASP A 59 -12.91 -4.70 -4.34
N ILE A 60 -12.00 -5.47 -4.93
CA ILE A 60 -11.33 -5.09 -6.18
C ILE A 60 -12.31 -5.13 -7.34
N ASP A 61 -13.11 -6.19 -7.45
CA ASP A 61 -14.09 -6.32 -8.53
C ASP A 61 -15.12 -5.18 -8.47
N GLU A 62 -15.57 -4.77 -7.28
CA GLU A 62 -16.42 -3.58 -7.08
C GLU A 62 -15.70 -2.31 -7.51
N LEU A 63 -14.45 -2.10 -7.06
CA LEU A 63 -13.66 -0.92 -7.43
C LEU A 63 -13.49 -0.77 -8.95
N MET A 64 -13.34 -1.90 -9.66
CA MET A 64 -13.18 -1.92 -11.11
C MET A 64 -14.48 -1.60 -11.86
N THR A 65 -15.65 -1.61 -11.21
CA THR A 65 -16.91 -1.15 -11.81
C THR A 65 -17.03 0.38 -11.86
N PHE A 66 -16.26 1.11 -11.05
CA PHE A 66 -16.29 2.58 -11.09
C PHE A 66 -15.60 3.11 -12.35
N CYS A 67 -16.39 3.60 -13.31
CA CYS A 67 -15.89 4.27 -14.52
C CYS A 67 -15.59 5.78 -14.35
N ASN A 68 -15.52 6.29 -13.12
CA ASN A 68 -15.38 7.72 -12.83
C ASN A 68 -13.91 8.18 -12.77
N PHE A 69 -13.17 8.02 -13.87
CA PHE A 69 -11.88 8.70 -14.03
C PHE A 69 -12.08 9.99 -14.81
N ALA A 70 -12.31 11.10 -14.11
CA ALA A 70 -12.20 12.42 -14.72
C ALA A 70 -10.71 12.77 -14.88
N VAL A 71 -10.14 12.51 -16.05
CA VAL A 71 -8.83 13.05 -16.42
C VAL A 71 -9.03 14.54 -16.72
N GLY A 72 -8.78 15.38 -15.72
CA GLY A 72 -8.72 16.83 -15.94
C GLY A 72 -7.53 17.18 -16.82
N LEU A 73 -7.78 17.49 -18.09
CA LEU A 73 -6.82 18.20 -18.92
C LEU A 73 -6.79 19.64 -18.42
N ILE A 74 -5.74 20.04 -17.70
CA ILE A 74 -5.49 21.45 -17.42
C ILE A 74 -5.18 22.10 -18.78
N PRO A 75 -5.96 23.08 -19.26
CA PRO A 75 -5.59 23.84 -20.45
C PRO A 75 -4.23 24.47 -20.20
N TYR A 76 -3.31 24.34 -21.16
CA TYR A 76 -2.01 25.01 -21.13
C TYR A 76 -2.24 26.52 -21.29
N GLU A 77 -2.68 27.19 -20.23
CA GLU A 77 -2.53 28.63 -20.10
C GLU A 77 -1.23 28.92 -19.37
N LYS A 78 -0.39 29.70 -20.04
CA LYS A 78 0.96 30.15 -19.67
C LYS A 78 1.05 30.62 -18.22
N THR A 79 1.22 29.69 -17.30
CA THR A 79 1.60 29.97 -15.92
C THR A 79 2.93 29.29 -15.65
N ASN A 80 3.85 30.09 -15.12
CA ASN A 80 5.28 29.82 -14.92
C ASN A 80 5.62 28.35 -14.65
N TYR A 81 6.52 27.82 -15.48
CA TYR A 81 7.25 26.58 -15.23
C TYR A 81 7.75 26.56 -13.78
N ASN A 82 7.25 25.62 -12.96
CA ASN A 82 8.01 24.89 -11.92
C ASN A 82 7.17 24.16 -10.86
N ARG A 83 5.86 23.90 -11.03
CA ARG A 83 5.14 23.01 -10.08
C ARG A 83 3.85 22.43 -10.68
N LEU A 84 3.97 21.46 -11.58
CA LEU A 84 2.85 20.58 -11.91
C LEU A 84 2.65 19.59 -10.75
N ARG A 85 1.88 19.98 -9.74
CA ARG A 85 1.33 19.05 -8.76
C ARG A 85 0.06 18.45 -9.35
N LYS A 86 0.11 17.15 -9.61
CA LYS A 86 -1.05 16.34 -9.99
C LYS A 86 -1.94 16.22 -8.74
N TYR A 87 -3.06 16.92 -8.71
CA TYR A 87 -4.03 16.80 -7.62
C TYR A 87 -5.20 15.92 -8.08
N MET A 88 -5.52 14.92 -7.25
CA MET A 88 -6.74 14.11 -7.38
C MET A 88 -7.90 14.86 -6.70
N VAL A 89 -9.02 15.04 -7.39
CA VAL A 89 -10.25 15.57 -6.82
C VAL A 89 -11.28 14.44 -6.86
N TYR A 90 -11.71 13.97 -5.68
CA TYR A 90 -12.82 13.04 -5.55
C TYR A 90 -14.12 13.85 -5.41
N SER A 91 -15.11 13.56 -6.25
CA SER A 91 -16.47 14.10 -6.13
C SER A 91 -17.38 12.97 -5.69
N ASN A 92 -17.92 13.07 -4.47
CA ASN A 92 -18.97 12.18 -4.00
C ASN A 92 -20.30 12.70 -4.56
N LYS A 93 -21.02 11.83 -5.28
CA LYS A 93 -22.45 12.02 -5.60
C LYS A 93 -23.28 11.20 -4.62
#